data_AF-A0A0C1MQH1-F1
#
_entry.id   AF-A0A0C1MQH1-F1
#
_cell.length_a   1.000
_cell.length_b   1.000
_cell.length_c   1.000
_cell.angle_alpha   90.00
_cell.angle_beta   90.00
_cell.angle_gamma   90.00
#
_symmetry.space_group_name_H-M   'P 1'
#
loop_
_entity.id
_entity.type
_entity.pdbx_description
1 polymer ?
#
loop_
_entity_poly.entity_id
_entity_poly.type
_entity_poly.pdbx_seq_one_letter_code
_entity_poly.pdbx_strand_id
1 'polypeptide(L)' 'MHKNNFVLLTAQQLSGKCLPSKVQCQIALQITENYIAGRKDLKLPLNNLEADLAEAKNEIGN' A
#
# COMPACT_ATOMS: atom_id res chain seq x y z
N MET A 1 -6.05 -3.10 -9.25
CA MET A 1 -4.75 -2.68 -8.74
C MET A 1 -3.76 -3.49 -9.53
N HIS A 2 -2.69 -2.87 -10.03
CA HIS A 2 -1.66 -3.64 -10.72
C HIS A 2 -0.97 -4.64 -9.75
N LYS A 3 -0.51 -5.79 -10.28
CA LYS A 3 0.03 -6.90 -9.48
C LYS A 3 1.24 -6.54 -8.61
N ASN A 4 1.95 -5.48 -8.97
CA ASN A 4 3.15 -5.01 -8.27
C ASN A 4 2.87 -3.79 -7.36
N ASN A 5 1.61 -3.42 -7.16
CA ASN A 5 1.25 -2.28 -6.30
C ASN A 5 1.72 -2.58 -4.87
N PHE A 6 2.48 -1.66 -4.29
CA PHE A 6 3.08 -1.84 -2.98
C PHE A 6 2.03 -2.12 -1.88
N VAL A 7 0.87 -1.47 -1.96
CA VAL A 7 -0.25 -1.70 -1.03
C VAL A 7 -0.80 -3.11 -1.20
N LEU A 8 -1.00 -3.58 -2.43
CA LEU A 8 -1.50 -4.93 -2.70
C LEU A 8 -0.53 -6.01 -2.20
N LEU A 9 0.76 -5.84 -2.46
CA LEU A 9 1.80 -6.76 -2.00
C LEU A 9 1.86 -6.82 -0.47
N THR A 10 1.76 -5.65 0.19
CA THR A 10 1.71 -5.56 1.65
C THR A 10 0.47 -6.26 2.21
N ALA A 11 -0.70 -6.05 1.60
CA ALA A 11 -1.94 -6.72 1.99
C ALA A 11 -1.85 -8.24 1.83
N GLN A 12 -1.23 -8.72 0.76
CA GLN A 12 -0.96 -10.15 0.53
C GLN A 12 0.03 -10.73 1.54
N GLN A 13 1.03 -9.97 1.97
CA GLN A 13 1.94 -10.41 3.03
C GLN A 13 1.19 -10.56 4.37
N LEU A 14 0.33 -9.60 4.70
CA LEU A 14 -0.51 -9.65 5.91
C LEU A 14 -1.54 -10.80 5.88
N SER A 15 -1.93 -11.26 4.70
CA SER A 15 -2.84 -12.41 4.53
C SER A 15 -2.15 -13.76 4.48
N GLY A 16 -0.82 -13.82 4.58
CA GLY A 16 -0.07 -15.06 4.41
C GLY A 16 -0.08 -15.58 2.97
N LYS A 17 -0.07 -14.67 1.99
CA LYS A 17 -0.17 -14.93 0.53
C LYS A 17 -1.52 -15.46 0.06
N CYS A 18 -2.57 -15.31 0.87
CA CYS A 18 -3.96 -15.55 0.48
C CYS A 18 -4.61 -14.30 -0.12
N LEU A 19 -5.86 -14.41 -0.58
CA LEU A 19 -6.66 -13.25 -0.97
C LEU A 19 -6.82 -12.31 0.25
N PRO A 20 -6.38 -11.04 0.19
CA PRO A 20 -6.49 -10.14 1.33
C PRO A 20 -7.94 -9.76 1.64
N SER A 21 -8.29 -9.79 2.92
CA SER A 21 -9.55 -9.22 3.42
C SER A 21 -9.52 -7.68 3.39
N LYS A 22 -10.71 -7.05 3.48
CA LYS A 22 -10.84 -5.58 3.56
C LYS A 22 -10.01 -4.98 4.70
N VAL A 23 -9.97 -5.65 5.85
CA VAL A 23 -9.17 -5.21 7.01
C VAL A 23 -7.67 -5.22 6.69
N GLN A 24 -7.17 -6.28 6.04
CA GLN A 24 -5.75 -6.35 5.64
C GLN A 24 -5.39 -5.28 4.59
N CYS A 25 -6.30 -5.00 3.66
CA CYS A 25 -6.14 -3.90 2.71
C CYS A 25 -6.06 -2.53 3.40
N GLN A 26 -6.90 -2.29 4.42
CA GLN A 26 -6.85 -1.05 5.21
C GLN A 26 -5.56 -0.92 6.02
N ILE A 27 -5.09 -2.01 6.63
CA ILE A 27 -3.80 -2.02 7.33
C ILE A 27 -2.65 -1.74 6.35
N ALA A 28 -2.67 -2.35 5.17
CA ALA A 28 -1.67 -2.12 4.13
C ALA A 28 -1.64 -0.67 3.62
N LEU A 29 -2.81 -0.02 3.50
CA LEU A 29 -2.90 1.41 3.20
C LEU A 29 -2.17 2.24 4.26
N GLN A 30 -2.48 2.00 5.55
CA GLN A 30 -1.86 2.73 6.65
C GLN A 30 -0.33 2.52 6.72
N ILE A 31 0.12 1.28 6.50
CA ILE A 31 1.57 0.96 6.45
C ILE A 31 2.23 1.73 5.31
N THR A 32 1.61 1.78 4.14
CA THR A 32 2.16 2.47 2.97
C THR A 32 2.22 3.98 3.17
N GLU A 33 1.20 4.58 3.79
CA GLU A 33 1.21 6.00 4.17
C GLU A 33 2.34 6.34 5.13
N ASN A 34 2.50 5.54 6.19
CA ASN A 34 3.57 5.73 7.17
C ASN A 34 4.95 5.56 6.52
N TYR A 35 5.09 4.59 5.61
CA TYR A 35 6.32 4.37 4.87
C TYR A 35 6.68 5.56 3.97
N ILE A 36 5.70 6.12 3.25
CA ILE A 36 5.89 7.34 2.45
C ILE A 36 6.30 8.51 3.32
N ALA A 37 5.63 8.74 4.46
CA ALA A 37 5.97 9.80 5.40
C ALA A 37 7.42 9.68 5.88
N GLY A 38 7.81 8.50 6.36
CA GLY A 38 9.20 8.26 6.79
C GLY A 38 10.23 8.47 5.67
N ARG A 39 9.91 8.09 4.43
CA ARG A 39 10.82 8.37 3.29
C ARG A 39 10.92 9.86 2.98
N LYS A 40 9.82 10.61 3.05
CA LYS A 40 9.82 12.06 2.84
C LYS A 40 10.70 12.77 3.88
N ASP A 41 10.55 12.40 5.15
CA ASP A 41 11.35 12.97 6.25
C ASP A 41 12.85 12.72 6.05
N LEU A 42 13.20 11.54 5.53
CA LEU A 42 14.57 11.15 5.20
C LEU A 42 15.07 11.66 3.84
N LYS A 43 14.25 12.43 3.09
CA LYS A 43 14.55 12.89 1.72
C LYS A 43 14.91 11.75 0.75
N LEU A 44 14.31 10.58 0.96
CA LEU A 44 14.52 9.40 0.11
C LEU A 44 13.54 9.41 -1.08
N PRO A 45 13.94 8.86 -2.24
CA PRO A 45 13.07 8.82 -3.41
C PRO A 45 11.83 7.95 -3.17
N LEU A 46 10.67 8.37 -3.66
CA LEU A 46 9.41 7.65 -3.38
C LEU A 46 9.07 6.56 -4.39
N ASN A 47 9.77 6.44 -5.52
CA ASN A 47 9.69 5.30 -6.45
C ASN A 47 8.25 4.78 -6.69
N ASN A 48 7.33 5.66 -7.08
CA ASN A 48 5.91 5.40 -7.36
C ASN A 48 4.99 5.11 -6.17
N LEU A 49 5.48 5.10 -4.92
CA LEU A 49 4.67 4.79 -3.74
C LEU A 49 3.41 5.67 -3.60
N GLU A 50 3.47 6.94 -4.00
CA GLU A 50 2.30 7.84 -3.96
C GLU A 50 1.24 7.47 -5.01
N ALA A 51 1.67 7.04 -6.19
CA ALA A 51 0.76 6.56 -7.23
C ALA A 51 0.11 5.23 -6.83
N ASP A 52 0.92 4.30 -6.29
CA ASP A 52 0.44 3.02 -5.76
C ASP A 52 -0.60 3.24 -4.64
N LEU A 53 -0.33 4.18 -3.73
CA LEU A 53 -1.26 4.54 -2.67
C LEU A 53 -2.56 5.13 -3.21
N ALA A 54 -2.49 6.03 -4.20
CA ALA A 54 -3.66 6.66 -4.79
C ALA A 54 -4.55 5.65 -5.54
N GLU A 55 -3.96 4.76 -6.33
CA GLU A 55 -4.68 3.67 -7.01
C GLU A 55 -5.39 2.76 -6.00
N ALA A 56 -4.67 2.33 -4.95
CA ALA A 56 -5.22 1.45 -3.94
C ALA A 56 -6.38 2.09 -3.15
N LYS A 57 -6.28 3.38 -2.81
CA LYS A 57 -7.38 4.11 -2.16
C LYS A 57 -8.64 4.15 -3.03
N ASN A 58 -8.49 4.37 -4.34
CA ASN A 58 -9.61 4.42 -5.28
C ASN A 58 -10.32 3.05 -5.39
N GLU A 59 -9.55 1.96 -5.38
CA GLU A 59 -10.10 0.62 -5.53
C GLU A 59 -10.63 -0.02 -4.24
N ILE A 60 -10.08 0.32 -3.07
CA ILE A 60 -10.54 -0.18 -1.77
C ILE A 60 -11.71 0.67 -1.23
N GLY A 61 -11.76 1.95 -1.63
CA GLY A 61 -12.83 2.88 -1.28
C GLY A 61 -14.11 2.72 -2.08
N ASN A 62 -14.04 2.09 -3.27
CA ASN A 62 -15.17 1.55 -4.02
C ASN A 62 -15.52 0.12 -3.57
#